data_AF-A0A8H5VP96-F1
#
_entry.id   AF-A0A8H5VP96-F1
#
_cell.length_a   1.000
_cell.length_b   1.000
_cell.length_c   1.000
_cell.angle_alpha   90.00
_cell.angle_beta   90.00
_cell.angle_gamma   90.00
#
_symmetry.space_group_name_H-M   'P 1'
#
loop_
_entity.id
_entity.type
_entity.pdbx_description
1 polymer ?
#
loop_
_entity_poly.entity_id
_entity_poly.type
_entity_poly.pdbx_seq_one_letter_code
_entity_poly.pdbx_strand_id
1 'polypeptide(L)'
;MCEEHLVQVHSIDINIQHAKLTSIKEALGQICWLEVPVRDVPRAKAWYTELFGWEFVPEPQKAVGDCVKSMHFFNKGKTLHGAFMEHDEEYHVINNNPDKPGALPVLPTLCVLDCEETLAKASTIGGKTVM
;
A
#
# COMPACT_ATOMS: atom_id res chain seq x y z
N MET A 1 -13.84 6.17 -15.16
CA MET A 1 -13.31 7.32 -14.40
C MET A 1 -12.54 6.76 -13.23
N CYS A 2 -11.22 6.65 -13.36
CA CYS A 2 -10.23 6.53 -12.28
C CYS A 2 -8.88 6.44 -12.99
N GLU A 3 -8.47 7.56 -13.59
CA GLU A 3 -7.09 7.77 -14.02
C GLU A 3 -6.47 8.70 -13.00
N GLU A 4 -5.32 8.30 -12.46
CA GLU A 4 -4.16 9.09 -12.05
C GLU A 4 -3.47 8.35 -10.89
N HIS A 5 -2.15 8.14 -11.02
CA HIS A 5 -1.33 7.41 -10.06
C HIS A 5 -1.40 8.10 -8.69
N LEU A 6 -2.13 7.48 -7.77
CA LEU A 6 -2.26 7.98 -6.41
C LEU A 6 -1.14 7.44 -5.53
N VAL A 7 -0.57 8.36 -4.77
CA VAL A 7 0.01 8.03 -3.48
C VAL A 7 -1.16 8.00 -2.50
N GLN A 8 -1.47 6.83 -1.93
CA GLN A 8 -2.45 6.77 -0.86
C GLN A 8 -1.84 7.38 0.41
N VAL A 9 -2.65 8.13 1.16
CA VAL A 9 -2.26 8.60 2.49
C VAL A 9 -3.21 7.95 3.47
N HIS A 10 -2.67 7.17 4.40
CA HIS A 10 -3.43 6.62 5.52
C HIS A 10 -2.85 7.22 6.80
N SER A 11 -3.73 7.66 7.69
CA SER A 11 -3.36 8.11 9.02
C SER A 11 -3.02 6.86 9.81
N ILE A 12 -1.78 6.74 10.27
CA ILE A 12 -1.45 5.71 11.24
C ILE A 12 -1.81 6.28 12.60
N ASP A 13 -2.85 5.71 13.23
CA ASP A 13 -3.04 5.81 14.68
C ASP A 13 -1.90 5.02 15.36
N ILE A 14 -0.71 5.62 15.40
CA ILE A 14 0.40 5.12 16.20
C ILE A 14 -0.09 5.26 17.63
N ASN A 15 -0.47 4.14 18.26
CA ASN A 15 -0.83 4.09 19.67
C ASN A 15 0.27 4.79 20.47
N ILE A 16 -0.01 6.05 20.87
CA ILE A 16 0.93 6.98 21.48
C ILE A 16 1.18 6.51 22.90
N GLN A 17 2.00 5.47 23.06
CA GLN A 17 2.48 5.07 24.36
C GLN A 17 4.00 4.89 24.38
N HIS A 18 4.68 4.67 23.23
CA HIS A 18 6.13 4.37 23.27
C HIS A 18 7.01 4.90 22.13
N ALA A 19 6.49 5.59 21.11
CA ALA A 19 7.33 6.18 20.05
C ALA A 19 7.87 7.57 20.47
N LYS A 20 9.19 7.75 20.49
CA LYS A 20 9.79 9.09 20.71
C LYS A 20 9.34 10.03 19.59
N LEU A 21 8.85 11.22 19.94
CA LEU A 21 8.42 12.29 19.01
C LEU A 21 9.40 12.57 17.85
N THR A 22 10.71 12.38 18.08
CA THR A 22 11.75 12.52 17.05
C THR A 22 11.61 11.49 15.93
N SER A 23 11.31 10.23 16.28
CA SER A 23 11.12 9.14 15.31
C SER A 23 9.85 9.31 14.50
N ILE A 24 8.81 9.94 15.05
CA ILE A 24 7.57 10.24 14.34
C ILE A 24 7.85 11.28 13.24
N LYS A 25 8.58 12.35 13.54
CA LYS A 25 8.93 13.39 12.55
C LYS A 25 9.76 12.86 11.40
N GLU A 26 10.67 11.91 11.66
CA GLU A 26 11.51 11.29 10.64
C GLU A 26 10.71 10.40 9.68
N ALA A 27 9.61 9.81 10.14
CA ALA A 27 8.75 8.94 9.32
C ALA A 27 7.79 9.72 8.41
N LEU A 28 7.43 10.96 8.74
CA LEU A 28 6.47 11.75 7.95
C LEU A 28 6.97 11.95 6.51
N GLY A 29 6.10 11.68 5.54
CA GLY A 29 6.41 11.72 4.11
C GLY A 29 7.19 10.51 3.58
N GLN A 30 7.54 9.53 4.42
CA GLN A 30 8.13 8.26 4.00
C GLN A 30 7.04 7.21 3.73
N ILE A 31 7.38 6.18 2.95
CA ILE A 31 6.51 5.02 2.75
C ILE A 31 6.38 4.29 4.09
N CYS A 32 5.14 4.13 4.57
CA CYS A 32 4.83 3.36 5.77
C CYS A 32 4.08 2.06 5.48
N TRP A 33 3.51 1.92 4.30
CA TRP A 33 2.82 0.72 3.85
C TRP A 33 2.93 0.54 2.34
N LEU A 34 3.01 -0.71 1.88
CA LEU A 34 3.09 -1.05 0.46
C LEU A 34 2.08 -2.11 0.09
N GLU A 35 1.26 -1.84 -0.91
CA GLU A 35 0.37 -2.84 -1.50
C GLU A 35 0.91 -3.26 -2.86
N VAL A 36 1.11 -4.56 -3.06
CA VAL A 36 1.68 -5.12 -4.28
C VAL A 36 0.66 -6.09 -4.88
N PRO A 37 0.02 -5.74 -6.00
CA PRO A 37 -0.83 -6.66 -6.74
C PRO A 37 -0.04 -7.86 -7.24
N VAL A 38 -0.52 -9.07 -6.98
CA VAL A 38 0.11 -10.32 -7.43
C VAL A 38 -0.91 -11.29 -8.01
N ARG A 39 -0.48 -12.03 -9.03
CA ARG A 39 -1.29 -13.09 -9.66
C ARG A 39 -1.08 -14.46 -9.03
N ASP A 40 0.17 -14.77 -8.72
CA ASP A 40 0.59 -16.05 -8.17
C ASP A 40 1.27 -15.77 -6.84
N VAL A 41 0.47 -15.78 -5.76
CA VAL A 41 0.95 -15.48 -4.42
C VAL A 41 2.04 -16.46 -3.99
N PRO A 42 1.90 -17.80 -4.13
CA PRO A 42 2.95 -18.73 -3.75
C PRO A 42 4.28 -18.45 -4.45
N ARG A 43 4.26 -18.22 -5.77
CA ARG A 43 5.46 -17.89 -6.54
C ARG A 43 6.08 -16.57 -6.10
N ALA A 44 5.24 -15.54 -5.90
CA ALA A 44 5.70 -14.22 -5.46
C ALA A 44 6.33 -14.28 -4.06
N LYS A 45 5.69 -14.97 -3.11
CA LYS A 45 6.23 -15.18 -1.76
C LYS A 45 7.62 -15.82 -1.83
N ALA A 46 7.74 -16.94 -2.55
CA ALA A 46 9.02 -17.63 -2.71
C ALA A 46 10.11 -16.72 -3.28
N TRP A 47 9.80 -15.98 -4.34
CA TRP A 47 10.76 -15.10 -5.01
C TRP A 47 11.19 -13.91 -4.14
N TYR A 48 10.26 -13.21 -3.48
CA TYR A 48 10.58 -12.06 -2.61
C TYR A 48 11.28 -12.50 -1.31
N THR A 49 10.96 -13.70 -0.80
CA THR A 49 11.71 -14.31 0.30
C THR A 49 13.14 -14.64 -0.13
N GLU A 50 13.34 -15.28 -1.27
CA GLU A 50 14.68 -15.65 -1.75
C GLU A 50 15.53 -14.41 -2.06
N LEU A 51 14.97 -13.46 -2.80
CA LEU A 51 15.74 -12.31 -3.29
C LEU A 51 16.00 -11.26 -2.21
N PHE A 52 15.00 -10.98 -1.37
CA PHE A 52 15.05 -9.85 -0.42
C PHE A 52 14.93 -10.29 1.04
N GLY A 53 14.66 -11.56 1.32
CA GLY A 53 14.40 -12.04 2.68
C GLY A 53 13.17 -11.38 3.29
N TRP A 54 12.10 -11.23 2.50
CA TRP A 54 10.80 -10.81 3.03
C TRP A 54 10.14 -11.96 3.79
N GLU A 55 9.49 -11.60 4.89
CA GLU A 55 8.73 -12.50 5.74
C GLU A 55 7.24 -12.31 5.48
N PHE A 56 6.46 -13.39 5.57
CA PHE A 56 5.03 -13.36 5.28
C PHE A 56 4.24 -13.95 6.44
N VAL A 57 3.08 -13.34 6.73
CA VAL A 57 2.09 -13.97 7.60
C VAL A 57 1.54 -15.22 6.88
N PRO A 58 1.47 -16.39 7.55
CA PRO A 58 1.05 -17.63 6.91
C PRO A 58 -0.36 -17.53 6.33
N GLU A 59 -1.30 -17.06 7.14
CA GLU A 59 -2.72 -17.02 6.79
C GLU A 59 -3.07 -15.74 6.02
N PRO A 60 -3.75 -15.83 4.88
CA PRO A 60 -4.32 -14.66 4.22
C PRO A 60 -5.39 -14.00 5.08
N GLN A 61 -5.57 -12.70 4.91
CA GLN A 61 -6.76 -12.00 5.36
C GLN A 61 -7.76 -11.85 4.21
N LYS A 62 -9.05 -11.90 4.55
CA LYS A 62 -10.10 -11.55 3.61
C LYS A 62 -9.93 -10.07 3.23
N ALA A 63 -10.01 -9.79 1.94
CA ALA A 63 -9.87 -8.43 1.48
C ALA A 63 -11.06 -7.53 1.86
N VAL A 64 -10.84 -6.23 1.78
CA VAL A 64 -11.88 -5.19 1.87
C VAL A 64 -12.24 -4.78 0.44
N GLY A 65 -13.48 -5.01 0.02
CA GLY A 65 -13.99 -4.69 -1.33
C GLY A 65 -14.03 -5.88 -2.30
N ASP A 66 -14.60 -5.65 -3.49
CA ASP A 66 -14.95 -6.71 -4.44
C ASP A 66 -13.85 -7.06 -5.46
N CYS A 67 -12.79 -6.24 -5.55
CA CYS A 67 -11.74 -6.37 -6.57
C CYS A 67 -10.50 -7.15 -6.11
N VAL A 68 -10.41 -7.49 -4.82
CA VAL A 68 -9.29 -8.22 -4.20
C VAL A 68 -9.86 -9.48 -3.56
N LYS A 69 -9.28 -10.64 -3.84
CA LYS A 69 -9.68 -11.93 -3.25
C LYS A 69 -9.19 -12.06 -1.82
N SER A 70 -7.91 -11.77 -1.64
CA SER A 70 -7.21 -11.99 -0.38
C SER A 70 -6.01 -11.04 -0.26
N MET A 71 -5.64 -10.76 0.99
CA MET A 71 -4.46 -9.99 1.34
C MET A 71 -3.45 -10.89 2.03
N HIS A 72 -2.20 -10.88 1.57
CA HIS A 72 -1.12 -11.62 2.23
C HIS A 72 -0.07 -10.66 2.77
N PHE A 73 -0.10 -10.44 4.08
CA PHE A 73 0.80 -9.50 4.73
C PHE A 73 2.26 -9.97 4.69
N PHE A 74 3.13 -8.99 4.52
CA PHE A 74 4.57 -9.17 4.58
C PHE A 74 5.25 -8.07 5.36
N ASN A 75 6.47 -8.37 5.82
CA ASN A 75 7.38 -7.40 6.40
C ASN A 75 8.82 -7.63 5.95
N LYS A 76 9.61 -6.56 5.98
CA LYS A 76 11.07 -6.64 5.93
C LYS A 76 11.67 -5.81 7.06
N GLY A 77 12.26 -6.51 8.02
CA GLY A 77 12.76 -5.87 9.25
C GLY A 77 11.63 -5.18 10.02
N LYS A 78 11.92 -4.02 10.59
CA LYS A 78 10.97 -3.28 11.43
C LYS A 78 10.20 -2.18 10.69
N THR A 79 10.64 -1.82 9.48
CA THR A 79 10.25 -0.56 8.82
C THR A 79 9.39 -0.76 7.59
N LEU A 80 9.61 -1.83 6.81
CA LEU A 80 8.79 -2.12 5.64
C LEU A 80 7.69 -3.11 6.02
N HIS A 81 6.45 -2.68 5.84
CA HIS A 81 5.23 -3.47 6.01
C HIS A 81 4.36 -3.33 4.77
N GLY A 82 3.59 -4.36 4.47
CA GLY A 82 2.71 -4.32 3.31
C GLY A 82 1.87 -5.56 3.12
N ALA A 83 1.12 -5.59 2.02
CA ALA A 83 0.34 -6.74 1.61
C ALA A 83 0.52 -7.03 0.13
N PHE A 84 0.58 -8.32 -0.19
CA PHE A 84 0.28 -8.80 -1.53
C PHE A 84 -1.23 -8.85 -1.72
N MET A 85 -1.71 -8.19 -2.77
CA MET A 85 -3.11 -8.13 -3.14
C MET A 85 -3.37 -9.18 -4.22
N GLU A 86 -4.05 -10.27 -3.85
CA GLU A 86 -4.45 -11.29 -4.82
C GLU A 86 -5.71 -10.81 -5.55
N HIS A 87 -5.60 -10.60 -6.86
CA HIS A 87 -6.70 -10.10 -7.68
C HIS A 87 -7.31 -11.20 -8.56
N ASP A 88 -8.57 -11.00 -8.97
CA ASP A 88 -9.13 -11.72 -10.12
C ASP A 88 -8.42 -11.35 -11.43
N GLU A 89 -8.42 -12.26 -12.40
CA GLU A 89 -7.71 -12.07 -13.69
C GLU A 89 -8.15 -10.81 -14.44
N GLU A 90 -9.39 -10.35 -14.24
CA GLU A 90 -9.93 -9.13 -14.81
C GLU A 90 -9.24 -7.85 -14.29
N TYR A 91 -8.73 -7.89 -13.05
CA TYR A 91 -8.12 -6.74 -12.35
C TYR A 91 -6.58 -6.83 -12.30
N HIS A 92 -5.96 -7.75 -13.06
CA HIS A 92 -4.49 -7.88 -13.11
C HIS A 92 -3.82 -6.73 -13.87
N VAL A 93 -2.89 -6.03 -13.23
CA VAL A 93 -1.96 -5.13 -13.93
C VAL A 93 -0.87 -5.93 -14.62
N ILE A 94 -0.80 -5.81 -15.94
CA ILE A 94 0.29 -6.37 -16.76
C ILE A 94 1.23 -5.25 -17.26
N ASN A 95 0.71 -4.02 -17.33
CA ASN A 95 1.35 -2.72 -17.47
C ASN A 95 0.27 -1.67 -17.17
N ASN A 96 0.62 -0.46 -16.71
CA ASN A 96 -0.36 0.61 -16.54
C ASN A 96 -1.15 0.78 -17.86
N ASN A 97 -2.42 0.41 -17.84
CA ASN A 97 -3.29 0.45 -19.00
C ASN A 97 -4.47 1.39 -18.68
N PRO A 98 -4.50 2.59 -19.28
CA PRO A 98 -5.57 3.55 -19.04
C PRO A 98 -6.96 3.01 -19.44
N ASP A 99 -7.01 2.01 -20.33
CA ASP A 99 -8.26 1.37 -20.75
C ASP A 99 -8.78 0.33 -19.73
N LYS A 100 -8.02 0.04 -18.65
CA LYS A 100 -8.38 -0.93 -17.60
C LYS A 100 -8.32 -0.30 -16.21
N PRO A 101 -9.30 0.55 -15.83
CA PRO A 101 -9.25 1.34 -14.60
C PRO A 101 -9.33 0.51 -13.31
N GLY A 102 -9.66 -0.78 -13.38
CA GLY A 102 -9.67 -1.70 -12.23
C GLY A 102 -8.33 -2.36 -11.92
N ALA A 103 -7.30 -2.11 -12.74
CA ALA A 103 -6.00 -2.72 -12.55
C ALA A 103 -5.17 -1.86 -11.56
N LEU A 104 -4.97 -2.34 -10.33
CA LEU A 104 -4.23 -1.61 -9.29
C LEU A 104 -2.71 -1.65 -9.56
N PRO A 105 -1.99 -0.51 -9.65
CA PRO A 105 -0.53 -0.51 -9.64
C PRO A 105 0.00 -0.91 -8.24
N VAL A 106 1.32 -0.96 -8.07
CA VAL A 106 1.90 -0.95 -6.72
C VAL A 106 1.49 0.35 -6.03
N LEU A 107 0.87 0.27 -4.85
CA LEU A 107 0.35 1.42 -4.12
C LEU A 107 1.21 1.68 -2.88
N PRO A 108 2.09 2.71 -2.92
CA PRO A 108 2.77 3.18 -1.73
C PRO A 108 1.80 4.05 -0.91
N THR A 109 1.77 3.79 0.40
CA THR A 109 1.15 4.70 1.36
C THR A 109 2.21 5.51 2.08
N LEU A 110 2.03 6.83 2.12
CA LEU A 110 2.93 7.72 2.86
C LEU A 110 2.41 7.99 4.27
N CYS A 111 3.35 8.05 5.21
CA CYS A 111 3.08 8.41 6.60
C CYS A 111 2.76 9.89 6.70
N VAL A 112 1.61 10.21 7.28
CA VAL A 112 1.16 11.57 7.52
C VAL A 112 0.66 11.70 8.94
N LEU A 113 0.73 12.90 9.50
CA LEU A 113 0.21 13.16 10.85
C LEU A 113 -1.31 13.16 10.86
N ASP A 114 -1.89 13.80 9.85
CA ASP A 114 -3.34 13.92 9.65
C ASP A 114 -3.64 13.84 8.16
N CYS A 115 -4.59 12.98 7.79
CA CYS A 115 -4.96 12.79 6.38
C CYS A 115 -5.68 14.02 5.82
N GLU A 116 -6.64 14.58 6.55
CA GLU A 116 -7.46 15.69 6.06
C GLU A 116 -6.60 16.94 5.83
N GLU A 117 -5.74 17.28 6.78
CA GLU A 117 -4.80 18.40 6.65
C GLU A 117 -3.84 18.20 5.47
N THR A 118 -3.34 16.97 5.30
CA THR A 118 -2.41 16.65 4.20
C THR A 118 -3.10 16.73 2.85
N LEU A 119 -4.33 16.21 2.73
CA LEU A 119 -5.13 16.27 1.51
C LEU A 119 -5.55 17.71 1.18
N ALA A 120 -5.94 18.51 2.17
CA ALA A 120 -6.25 19.93 1.99
C ALA A 120 -5.02 20.70 1.49
N LYS A 121 -3.84 20.43 2.05
CA LYS A 121 -2.58 21.02 1.58
C LYS A 121 -2.25 20.58 0.16
N ALA A 122 -2.37 19.29 -0.16
CA ALA A 122 -2.13 18.75 -1.49
C ALA A 122 -3.02 19.45 -2.52
N SER A 123 -4.31 19.60 -2.23
CA SER A 123 -5.26 20.33 -3.07
C SER A 123 -4.86 21.79 -3.29
N THR A 124 -4.46 22.49 -2.22
CA THR A 124 -4.01 23.90 -2.29
C THR A 124 -2.82 24.09 -3.25
N ILE A 125 -1.96 23.08 -3.41
CA ILE A 125 -0.79 23.13 -4.29
C ILE A 125 -1.01 22.44 -5.66
N GLY A 126 -2.27 22.14 -6.01
CA GLY A 126 -2.64 21.59 -7.32
C GLY A 126 -2.74 20.06 -7.39
N GLY A 127 -2.65 19.36 -6.26
CA GLY A 127 -2.92 17.94 -6.17
C GLY A 127 -4.42 17.64 -6.33
N LYS A 128 -4.74 16.43 -6.82
CA LYS A 128 -6.11 15.93 -6.95
C LYS A 128 -6.30 14.69 -6.10
N THR A 129 -7.46 14.56 -5.49
CA THR A 129 -7.89 13.35 -4.79
C THR A 129 -8.78 12.52 -5.70
N VAL A 130 -8.62 11.20 -5.65
CA VAL A 130 -9.59 10.27 -6.24
C VAL A 130 -10.34 9.67 -5.08
N MET A 131 -11.67 9.83 -5.09
CA MET A 131 -12.59 9.16 -4.16
C MET A 131 -13.17 7.92 -4.83
#